data_AF-A0A6J4P1D2-F1
#
_entry.id   AF-A0A6J4P1D2-F1
#
_cell.length_a   1.000
_cell.length_b   1.000
_cell.length_c   1.000
_cell.angle_alpha   90.00
_cell.angle_beta   90.00
_cell.angle_gamma   90.00
#
_symmetry.space_group_name_H-M   'P 1'
#
loop_
_entity.id
_entity.type
_entity.pdbx_description
1 polymer ?
#
loop_
_entity_poly.entity_id
_entity_poly.type
_entity_poly.pdbx_seq_one_letter_code
_entity_poly.pdbx_strand_id
1 'polypeptide(L)'
;MSNSVLPRTARAAIDDLGCCVPLAREALSVDQAARIVPMLKAIADPARLRLLSLVLSHEGSEACVCDLLPHFDLSQPTISHHLKVLFEAGLVDREKRGTWVYYIARHDAMAALASLFTTSVADISLEPSGADA
;
A
#
# COMPACT_ATOMS: atom_id res chain seq x y z
N MET A 1 4.30 25.04 -9.58
CA MET A 1 3.57 24.22 -10.57
C MET A 1 4.15 22.80 -10.53
N SER A 2 3.83 22.02 -9.49
CA SER A 2 4.26 20.62 -9.36
C SER A 2 3.36 19.75 -10.22
N ASN A 3 3.83 19.36 -11.41
CA ASN A 3 3.09 18.46 -12.28
C ASN A 3 3.43 17.01 -11.91
N SER A 4 2.92 16.54 -10.76
CA SER A 4 2.91 15.12 -10.42
C SER A 4 1.79 14.45 -11.21
N VAL A 5 2.05 14.24 -12.51
CA VAL A 5 1.11 13.50 -13.37
C VAL A 5 1.29 12.03 -13.05
N LEU A 6 0.35 11.49 -12.27
CA LEU A 6 0.17 10.06 -12.10
C LEU A 6 0.02 9.36 -13.46
N PRO A 7 0.52 8.12 -13.63
CA PRO A 7 0.00 7.28 -14.69
C PRO A 7 -1.50 7.06 -14.45
N ARG A 8 -2.33 7.34 -15.48
CA ARG A 8 -3.82 7.25 -15.43
C ARG A 8 -4.36 5.94 -14.83
N THR A 9 -3.58 4.87 -14.91
CA THR A 9 -3.92 3.53 -14.41
C THR A 9 -4.04 3.43 -12.89
N ALA A 10 -3.26 4.19 -12.12
CA ALA A 10 -3.22 4.11 -10.66
C ALA A 10 -4.39 4.85 -9.96
N ARG A 11 -5.03 5.80 -10.65
CA ARG A 11 -6.22 6.51 -10.14
C ARG A 11 -7.48 5.63 -10.29
N ALA A 12 -7.60 4.97 -11.44
CA ALA A 12 -8.75 4.11 -11.75
C ALA A 12 -8.87 2.89 -10.81
N ALA A 13 -7.75 2.37 -10.31
CA ALA A 13 -7.77 1.20 -9.42
C ALA A 13 -8.43 1.47 -8.06
N ILE A 14 -8.41 2.71 -7.56
CA ILE A 14 -8.87 3.05 -6.21
C ILE A 14 -10.34 3.44 -6.19
N ASP A 15 -10.83 4.11 -7.24
CA ASP A 15 -12.26 4.34 -7.43
C ASP A 15 -13.04 3.03 -7.61
N ASP A 16 -12.44 1.99 -8.23
CA ASP A 16 -13.08 0.69 -8.46
C ASP A 16 -13.01 -0.29 -7.27
N LEU A 17 -12.08 -0.09 -6.33
CA LEU A 17 -11.99 -0.92 -5.11
C LEU A 17 -13.18 -0.70 -4.16
N GLY A 18 -13.90 0.42 -4.29
CA GLY A 18 -15.13 0.70 -3.54
C GLY A 18 -16.31 -0.22 -3.88
N CYS A 19 -16.23 -1.01 -4.96
CA CYS A 19 -17.30 -1.92 -5.39
C CYS A 19 -17.22 -3.32 -4.72
N CYS A 20 -16.14 -3.66 -4.02
CA CYS A 20 -15.79 -5.06 -3.72
C CYS A 20 -15.75 -5.41 -2.21
N VAL A 21 -16.61 -4.82 -1.40
CA VAL A 21 -16.61 -5.03 0.06
C VAL A 21 -17.36 -6.31 0.45
N PRO A 22 -16.76 -7.21 1.25
CA PRO A 22 -15.36 -7.69 1.26
C PRO A 22 -15.22 -8.97 0.41
N LEU A 23 -14.00 -9.50 0.26
CA LEU A 23 -13.70 -10.79 -0.41
C LEU A 23 -14.62 -11.95 0.06
N ALA A 24 -15.18 -11.86 1.27
CA ALA A 24 -16.04 -12.85 1.89
C ALA A 24 -17.53 -12.76 1.51
N ARG A 25 -17.99 -11.69 0.84
CA ARG A 25 -19.41 -11.53 0.46
C ARG A 25 -19.75 -12.12 -0.89
N GLU A 26 -18.96 -11.78 -1.91
CA GLU A 26 -19.19 -12.17 -3.29
C GLU A 26 -17.87 -12.51 -3.98
N ALA A 27 -17.92 -13.42 -4.95
CA ALA A 27 -16.73 -13.81 -5.70
C ALA A 27 -16.28 -12.68 -6.62
N LEU A 28 -14.98 -12.38 -6.62
CA LEU A 28 -14.39 -11.42 -7.56
C LEU A 28 -14.45 -11.94 -8.99
N SER A 29 -14.73 -11.05 -9.93
CA SER A 29 -14.50 -11.30 -11.35
C SER A 29 -13.01 -11.36 -11.66
N VAL A 30 -12.66 -11.97 -12.80
CA VAL A 30 -11.27 -12.06 -13.28
C VAL A 30 -10.65 -10.67 -13.45
N ASP A 31 -11.42 -9.70 -13.95
CA ASP A 31 -10.95 -8.33 -14.14
C ASP A 31 -10.73 -7.59 -12.82
N GLN A 32 -11.60 -7.79 -11.83
CA GLN A 32 -11.41 -7.24 -10.49
C GLN A 32 -10.14 -7.79 -9.86
N ALA A 33 -9.95 -9.12 -9.90
CA ALA A 33 -8.74 -9.75 -9.40
C ALA A 33 -7.48 -9.22 -10.12
N ALA A 34 -7.51 -9.10 -11.46
CA ALA A 34 -6.39 -8.58 -12.24
C ALA A 34 -6.01 -7.13 -11.89
N ARG A 35 -6.98 -6.31 -11.47
CA ARG A 35 -6.74 -4.93 -11.01
C ARG A 35 -6.15 -4.85 -9.60
N ILE A 36 -6.54 -5.75 -8.69
CA ILE A 36 -6.12 -5.75 -7.28
C ILE A 36 -4.73 -6.38 -7.10
N VAL A 37 -4.46 -7.48 -7.80
CA VAL A 37 -3.24 -8.29 -7.64
C VAL A 37 -1.93 -7.48 -7.76
N PRO A 38 -1.79 -6.50 -8.68
CA PRO A 38 -0.59 -5.66 -8.74
C PRO A 38 -0.28 -4.92 -7.42
N MET A 39 -1.30 -4.38 -6.75
CA MET A 39 -1.14 -3.69 -5.46
C MET A 39 -0.70 -4.67 -4.37
N LEU A 40 -1.33 -5.85 -4.31
CA LEU A 40 -0.95 -6.91 -3.37
C LEU A 40 0.48 -7.40 -3.60
N LYS A 41 0.88 -7.59 -4.86
CA LYS A 41 2.27 -7.96 -5.22
C LYS A 41 3.28 -6.88 -4.83
N ALA A 42 2.89 -5.61 -4.93
CA ALA A 42 3.75 -4.50 -4.54
C ALA A 42 4.01 -4.47 -3.03
N ILE A 43 3.07 -4.90 -2.18
CA ILE A 43 3.29 -5.00 -0.72
C ILE A 43 3.80 -6.37 -0.25
N ALA A 44 3.69 -7.42 -1.06
CA ALA A 44 4.14 -8.78 -0.74
C ALA A 44 5.68 -8.95 -0.85
N ASP A 45 6.42 -8.03 -0.24
CA ASP A 45 7.87 -8.03 -0.11
C ASP A 45 8.26 -7.36 1.22
N PRO A 46 9.15 -7.97 2.02
CA PRO A 46 9.46 -7.45 3.35
C PRO A 46 10.00 -6.02 3.37
N ALA A 47 10.87 -5.67 2.40
CA ALA A 47 11.44 -4.34 2.33
C ALA A 47 10.39 -3.30 1.91
N ARG A 48 9.54 -3.63 0.92
CA ARG A 48 8.46 -2.74 0.46
C ARG A 48 7.39 -2.54 1.53
N LEU A 49 6.98 -3.60 2.22
CA LEU A 49 6.01 -3.48 3.30
C LEU A 49 6.56 -2.59 4.43
N ARG A 50 7.83 -2.78 4.80
CA ARG A 50 8.49 -1.95 5.81
C ARG A 50 8.66 -0.50 5.36
N LEU A 51 9.05 -0.26 4.11
CA LEU A 51 9.12 1.10 3.53
C LEU A 51 7.77 1.80 3.58
N LEU A 52 6.71 1.13 3.15
CA LEU A 52 5.35 1.66 3.17
C LEU A 52 4.91 1.99 4.60
N SER A 53 5.19 1.11 5.57
CA SER A 53 4.94 1.35 6.99
C SER A 53 5.68 2.58 7.53
N LEU A 54 6.96 2.74 7.18
CA LEU A 54 7.76 3.91 7.57
C LEU A 54 7.20 5.21 6.98
N VAL A 55 6.81 5.21 5.70
CA VAL A 55 6.19 6.39 5.07
C VAL A 55 4.85 6.72 5.74
N LEU A 56 3.99 5.73 5.96
CA LEU A 56 2.67 5.92 6.59
C LEU A 56 2.76 6.50 8.01
N SER A 57 3.74 6.02 8.79
CA SER A 57 3.96 6.42 10.18
C SER A 57 4.82 7.68 10.35
N HIS A 58 5.39 8.21 9.27
CA HIS A 58 6.14 9.46 9.31
C HIS A 58 5.22 10.66 9.49
N GLU A 59 5.78 11.77 9.97
CA GLU A 59 5.06 13.05 10.03
C GLU A 59 4.59 13.44 8.62
N GLY A 60 3.33 13.85 8.49
CA GLY A 60 2.72 14.15 7.19
C GLY A 60 2.49 12.94 6.27
N SER A 61 2.76 11.72 6.75
CA SER A 61 2.73 10.48 5.97
C SER A 61 3.59 10.54 4.70
N GLU A 62 4.74 11.21 4.78
CA GLU A 62 5.66 11.36 3.67
C GLU A 62 7.11 11.24 4.13
N ALA A 63 8.01 10.76 3.27
CA ALA A 63 9.43 10.65 3.61
C ALA A 63 10.31 10.73 2.36
N CYS A 64 11.51 11.30 2.47
CA CYS A 64 12.51 11.20 1.41
C CYS A 64 13.30 9.88 1.52
N VAL A 65 14.01 9.52 0.44
CA VAL A 65 14.96 8.38 0.49
C VAL A 65 16.01 8.57 1.59
N CYS A 66 16.41 9.82 1.85
CA CYS A 66 17.35 10.17 2.92
C CYS A 66 16.84 9.76 4.31
N ASP A 67 15.56 9.95 4.59
CA ASP A 67 14.95 9.58 5.88
C ASP A 67 14.81 8.06 6.01
N LEU A 68 14.57 7.38 4.89
CA LEU A 68 14.27 5.94 4.88
C LEU A 68 15.54 5.07 4.90
N LEU A 69 16.59 5.48 4.19
CA LEU A 69 17.81 4.69 3.98
C LEU A 69 18.45 4.17 5.29
N PRO A 70 18.57 4.96 6.38
CA PRO A 70 19.19 4.49 7.63
C PRO A 70 18.49 3.31 8.30
N HIS A 71 17.25 2.99 7.92
CA HIS A 71 16.48 1.89 8.51
C HIS A 71 16.73 0.53 7.83
N PHE A 72 17.55 0.48 6.78
CA PHE A 72 17.79 -0.71 5.97
C PHE A 72 19.27 -0.96 5.77
N ASP A 73 19.65 -2.24 5.74
CA ASP A 73 20.94 -2.70 5.22
C ASP A 73 20.84 -2.94 3.71
N LEU A 74 20.44 -1.90 2.97
CA LEU A 74 20.23 -1.94 1.53
C LEU A 74 20.84 -0.69 0.87
N SER A 75 21.23 -0.85 -0.39
CA SER A 75 21.73 0.28 -1.18
C SER A 75 20.62 1.28 -1.51
N GLN A 76 20.99 2.55 -1.68
CA GLN A 76 20.05 3.59 -2.15
C GLN A 76 19.38 3.25 -3.50
N PRO A 77 20.08 2.69 -4.52
CA PRO A 77 19.44 2.19 -5.73
C PRO A 77 18.34 1.15 -5.46
N THR A 78 18.56 0.23 -4.51
CA THR A 78 17.58 -0.79 -4.12
C THR A 78 16.35 -0.17 -3.46
N ILE A 79 16.53 0.77 -2.52
CA ILE A 79 15.42 1.49 -1.88
C ILE A 79 14.62 2.30 -2.91
N SER A 80 15.31 3.00 -3.82
CA SER A 80 14.67 3.78 -4.88
C SER A 80 13.85 2.89 -5.82
N HIS A 81 14.35 1.70 -6.15
CA HIS A 81 13.62 0.71 -6.94
C HIS A 81 12.35 0.24 -6.22
N HIS A 82 12.44 -0.09 -4.93
CA HIS A 82 11.27 -0.47 -4.12
C HIS A 82 10.20 0.63 -4.06
N LEU A 83 10.60 1.88 -3.85
CA LEU A 83 9.69 3.02 -3.82
C LEU A 83 9.06 3.29 -5.20
N LYS A 84 9.81 3.06 -6.29
CA LYS A 84 9.26 3.11 -7.64
C LYS A 84 8.16 2.06 -7.85
N VAL A 85 8.36 0.82 -7.37
CA VAL A 85 7.34 -0.25 -7.46
C VAL A 85 6.08 0.14 -6.68
N LEU A 86 6.22 0.70 -5.47
CA LEU A 86 5.09 1.19 -4.69
C LEU A 86 4.34 2.34 -5.38
N PHE A 87 5.08 3.25 -6.02
CA PHE A 87 4.52 4.35 -6.80
C PHE A 87 3.76 3.84 -8.05
N GLU A 88 4.34 2.92 -8.80
CA GLU A 88 3.71 2.33 -9.99
C GLU A 88 2.45 1.51 -9.63
N ALA A 89 2.42 0.92 -8.44
CA ALA A 89 1.25 0.27 -7.88
C ALA A 89 0.19 1.24 -7.32
N GLY A 90 0.48 2.54 -7.27
CA GLY A 90 -0.47 3.56 -6.79
C GLY A 90 -0.63 3.60 -5.27
N LEU A 91 0.32 3.08 -4.50
CA LEU A 91 0.29 3.07 -3.03
C LEU A 91 0.94 4.30 -2.40
N VAL A 92 1.82 4.95 -3.16
CA VAL A 92 2.46 6.21 -2.78
C VAL A 92 2.44 7.16 -3.96
N ASP A 93 2.33 8.45 -3.68
CA ASP A 93 2.67 9.52 -4.59
C ASP A 93 4.13 9.90 -4.45
N ARG A 94 4.62 10.74 -5.37
CA ARG A 94 5.95 11.33 -5.26
C ARG A 94 5.93 12.81 -5.62
N GLU A 95 6.70 13.59 -4.89
CA GLU A 95 6.87 15.02 -5.12
C GLU A 95 8.35 15.41 -5.05
N LYS A 96 8.83 16.18 -6.02
CA LYS A 96 10.19 16.73 -5.99
C LYS A 96 10.18 18.08 -5.24
N ARG A 97 10.95 18.16 -4.16
CA ARG A 97 11.13 19.36 -3.34
C ARG A 97 12.62 19.73 -3.30
N GLY A 98 13.00 20.69 -4.15
CA GLY A 98 14.40 21.04 -4.37
C GLY A 98 15.18 19.88 -4.99
N THR A 99 16.22 19.41 -4.29
CA THR A 99 17.05 18.27 -4.70
C THR A 99 16.45 16.92 -4.33
N TRP A 100 15.49 16.89 -3.39
CA TRP A 100 14.96 15.66 -2.82
C TRP A 100 13.64 15.25 -3.46
N VAL A 101 13.36 13.95 -3.46
CA VAL A 101 12.06 13.40 -3.83
C VAL A 101 11.45 12.79 -2.57
N TYR A 102 10.26 13.28 -2.24
CA TYR A 102 9.43 12.77 -1.15
C TYR A 102 8.43 11.78 -1.71
N TYR A 103 8.22 10.69 -0.99
CA TYR A 103 7.17 9.71 -1.25
C TYR A 103 6.08 9.91 -0.22
N ILE A 104 4.83 10.02 -0.66
CA ILE A 104 3.68 10.40 0.16
C ILE A 104 2.71 9.23 0.15
N ALA A 105 2.28 8.74 1.31
CA ALA A 105 1.34 7.62 1.36
C ALA A 105 -0.04 8.00 0.79
N ARG A 106 -0.62 7.09 0.01
CA ARG A 106 -1.99 7.23 -0.50
C ARG A 106 -2.98 6.55 0.43
N HIS A 107 -3.50 7.30 1.39
CA HIS A 107 -4.44 6.82 2.40
C HIS A 107 -5.74 6.26 1.81
N ASP A 108 -6.21 6.84 0.70
CA ASP A 108 -7.34 6.33 -0.08
C ASP A 108 -7.08 4.91 -0.60
N ALA A 109 -5.90 4.68 -1.20
CA ALA A 109 -5.48 3.38 -1.68
C ALA A 109 -5.38 2.34 -0.55
N MET A 110 -4.84 2.75 0.60
CA MET A 110 -4.68 1.90 1.77
C MET A 110 -6.02 1.51 2.40
N ALA A 111 -6.94 2.48 2.55
CA ALA A 111 -8.29 2.22 3.04
C ALA A 111 -9.03 1.24 2.11
N ALA A 112 -8.90 1.43 0.80
CA ALA A 112 -9.49 0.56 -0.20
C ALA A 112 -8.95 -0.88 -0.10
N LEU A 113 -7.63 -1.07 0.01
CA LEU A 113 -7.02 -2.38 0.25
C LEU A 113 -7.47 -3.02 1.57
N ALA A 114 -7.56 -2.25 2.66
CA ALA A 114 -8.01 -2.76 3.96
C ALA A 114 -9.46 -3.27 3.91
N SER A 115 -10.33 -2.58 3.15
CA SER A 115 -11.73 -2.97 2.99
C SER A 115 -11.92 -4.35 2.34
N LEU A 116 -11.00 -4.77 1.46
CA LEU A 116 -11.03 -6.10 0.82
C LEU A 116 -10.97 -7.23 1.84
N PHE A 117 -10.20 -7.05 2.91
CA PHE A 117 -9.93 -8.05 3.95
C PHE A 117 -10.76 -7.86 5.21
N THR A 118 -11.69 -6.88 5.21
CA THR A 118 -12.56 -6.65 6.36
C THR A 118 -13.60 -7.77 6.45
N THR A 119 -13.31 -8.81 7.22
CA THR A 119 -14.29 -9.83 7.60
C THR A 119 -14.97 -9.41 8.90
N SER A 120 -16.28 -9.64 9.03
CA SER A 120 -16.97 -9.44 10.31
C SER A 120 -16.43 -10.43 11.34
N VAL A 121 -16.10 -9.94 12.54
CA VAL A 121 -15.71 -10.81 13.68
C VAL A 121 -16.84 -11.77 14.07
N ALA A 122 -18.08 -11.50 13.67
CA ALA A 122 -19.22 -12.41 13.88
C ALA A 122 -19.10 -13.75 13.13
N ASP A 123 -18.26 -13.84 12.10
CA ASP A 123 -18.04 -15.08 11.33
C ASP A 123 -16.91 -15.94 11.90
N ILE A 124 -16.15 -15.41 12.88
CA ILE A 124 -15.03 -16.11 13.51
C ILE A 124 -15.49 -16.59 14.88
N SER A 125 -16.19 -17.73 14.91
CA SER A 125 -16.37 -18.54 16.12
C SER A 125 -15.02 -19.04 16.62
N LEU A 126 -14.25 -18.16 17.26
CA LEU A 126 -13.12 -18.52 18.10
C LEU A 126 -13.72 -18.98 19.43
N GLU A 127 -14.00 -20.28 19.52
CA GLU A 127 -14.10 -20.95 20.82
C GLU A 127 -12.83 -20.60 21.63
N PRO A 128 -12.94 -20.07 22.85
CA PRO A 128 -11.78 -19.86 23.69
C PRO A 128 -11.20 -21.22 24.03
N SER A 129 -10.06 -21.57 23.42
CA SER A 129 -9.23 -22.69 23.87
C SER A 129 -8.89 -22.43 25.34
N GLY A 130 -9.47 -23.24 26.23
CA GLY A 130 -9.29 -23.21 27.68
C GLY A 130 -7.81 -23.06 28.05
N ALA A 131 -7.49 -22.15 28.97
CA ALA A 131 -7.47 -22.45 30.39
C ALA A 131 -6.36 -23.45 30.73
N ASP A 132 -5.17 -22.88 30.93
CA ASP A 132 -4.17 -23.23 31.93
C ASP A 132 -4.62 -24.38 32.87
N ALA A 133 -3.96 -25.53 32.72
CA ALA A 133 -3.94 -26.62 33.68
C ALA A 133 -2.47 -26.99 33.98
#